data_AF-A0A929GJ66-F1
#
_entry.id   AF-A0A929GJ66-F1
#
_cell.length_a   1.000
_cell.length_b   1.000
_cell.length_c   1.000
_cell.angle_alpha   90.00
_cell.angle_beta   90.00
_cell.angle_gamma   90.00
#
_symmetry.space_group_name_H-M   'P 1'
#
loop_
_entity.id
_entity.type
_entity.pdbx_description
1 polymer ?
#
loop_
_entity_poly.entity_id
_entity_poly.type
_entity_poly.pdbx_seq_one_letter_code
_entity_poly.pdbx_strand_id
1 'polypeptide(L)'
;MNEQAPTISSGRSKPGKGMIAILIILALAIAGLLIWIFSIKSDMDVLLTEKETQRVELQSELDSLMYEHEMIKTEYGTLSDSLYLKDSIIQENAREISKLLDTQWEYYKVKRKLDLLQRVSQGYVRQMDSLYTVNKVLTEENIEIRQDLQEVQTENEMITRDKEELNEKVEQASILQIYNMTAAGVRDRGSGKEKETDKASRVDKI
;
A
#
# COMPACT_ATOMS: atom_id res chain seq x y z
N MET A 1 32.00 -85.12 -51.75
CA MET A 1 31.25 -84.08 -51.03
C MET A 1 31.60 -84.20 -49.55
N ASN A 2 32.37 -83.26 -49.00
CA ASN A 2 31.94 -82.40 -47.89
C ASN A 2 33.06 -81.41 -47.55
N GLU A 3 32.71 -80.13 -47.41
CA GLU A 3 33.57 -79.04 -46.94
C GLU A 3 34.09 -79.27 -45.51
N GLN A 4 35.32 -78.82 -45.23
CA GLN A 4 35.71 -78.33 -43.91
C GLN A 4 36.59 -77.08 -44.08
N ALA A 5 36.14 -75.99 -43.45
CA ALA A 5 36.64 -74.62 -43.53
C ALA A 5 38.07 -74.44 -42.95
N PRO A 6 38.79 -73.37 -43.33
CA PRO A 6 40.10 -73.07 -42.76
C PRO A 6 39.94 -72.57 -41.31
N THR A 7 40.58 -73.27 -40.37
CA THR A 7 40.70 -72.80 -38.98
C THR A 7 41.87 -71.83 -38.87
N ILE A 8 41.57 -70.56 -38.62
CA ILE A 8 42.59 -69.57 -38.26
C ILE A 8 42.97 -69.83 -36.79
N SER A 9 44.14 -70.44 -36.57
CA SER A 9 44.70 -70.58 -35.22
C SER A 9 45.27 -69.22 -34.75
N SER A 10 44.60 -68.55 -33.82
CA SER A 10 45.17 -67.38 -33.16
C SER A 10 46.24 -67.83 -32.15
N GLY A 11 47.51 -67.73 -32.53
CA GLY A 11 48.64 -67.97 -31.64
C GLY A 11 48.78 -66.85 -30.61
N ARG A 12 48.20 -67.01 -29.42
CA ARG A 12 48.41 -66.11 -28.28
C ARG A 12 49.70 -66.54 -27.55
N SER A 13 50.79 -65.82 -27.76
CA SER A 13 52.04 -66.02 -27.01
C SER A 13 51.85 -65.60 -25.55
N LYS A 14 52.38 -66.40 -24.62
CA LYS A 14 52.28 -66.12 -23.17
C LYS A 14 53.10 -64.85 -22.86
N PRO A 15 52.53 -63.83 -22.21
CA PRO A 15 53.30 -62.64 -21.85
C PRO A 15 54.44 -63.03 -20.89
N GLY A 16 55.63 -62.48 -21.12
CA GLY A 16 56.77 -62.71 -20.23
C GLY A 16 56.45 -62.27 -18.80
N LYS A 17 57.01 -62.93 -17.79
CA LYS A 17 56.72 -62.67 -16.36
C LYS A 17 56.85 -61.19 -15.96
N GLY A 18 57.73 -60.42 -16.61
CA GLY A 18 57.88 -58.97 -16.42
C GLY A 18 56.71 -58.14 -16.97
N MET A 19 56.08 -58.56 -18.08
CA MET A 19 54.91 -57.89 -18.65
C MET A 19 53.68 -58.06 -17.75
N ILE A 20 53.54 -59.23 -17.11
CA ILE A 20 52.48 -59.50 -16.13
C ILE A 20 52.64 -58.60 -14.90
N ALA A 21 53.86 -58.42 -14.39
CA ALA A 21 54.14 -57.54 -13.26
C ALA A 21 53.80 -56.07 -13.58
N ILE A 22 54.13 -55.58 -14.78
CA ILE A 22 53.78 -54.22 -15.24
C ILE A 22 52.27 -54.03 -15.34
N LEU A 23 51.54 -55.03 -15.84
CA LEU A 23 50.07 -54.99 -15.93
C LEU A 23 49.41 -54.92 -14.55
N ILE A 24 49.94 -55.62 -13.55
CA ILE A 24 49.43 -55.58 -12.17
C ILE A 24 49.65 -54.19 -11.56
N ILE A 25 50.84 -53.60 -11.73
CA ILE A 25 51.14 -52.24 -11.25
C ILE A 25 50.23 -51.21 -11.93
N LEU A 26 50.03 -51.35 -13.24
CA LEU A 26 49.12 -50.49 -14.01
C LEU A 26 47.67 -50.62 -13.53
N ALA A 27 47.20 -51.85 -13.26
CA ALA A 27 45.87 -52.10 -12.73
C ALA A 27 45.68 -51.49 -11.33
N LEU A 28 46.69 -51.57 -10.46
CA LEU A 28 46.68 -50.93 -9.14
C LEU A 28 46.69 -49.40 -9.24
N ALA A 29 47.45 -48.83 -10.17
CA ALA A 29 47.44 -47.39 -10.44
C ALA A 29 46.05 -46.91 -10.93
N ILE A 30 45.41 -47.66 -11.84
CA ILE A 30 44.05 -47.38 -12.31
C ILE A 30 43.04 -47.49 -11.17
N ALA A 31 43.13 -48.52 -10.32
CA ALA A 31 42.26 -48.68 -9.17
C ALA A 31 42.39 -47.51 -8.16
N GLY A 32 43.62 -47.05 -7.90
CA GLY A 32 43.86 -45.87 -7.07
C GLY A 32 43.26 -44.59 -7.65
N LEU A 33 43.38 -44.38 -8.97
CA LEU A 33 42.76 -43.24 -9.65
C LEU A 33 41.23 -43.29 -9.59
N LEU A 34 40.62 -44.47 -9.70
CA LEU A 34 39.17 -44.63 -9.60
C LEU A 34 38.64 -44.30 -8.20
N ILE A 35 39.33 -44.73 -7.14
CA ILE A 35 38.98 -44.39 -5.75
C ILE A 35 39.10 -42.88 -5.53
N TRP A 36 40.16 -42.26 -6.04
CA TRP A 36 40.37 -40.82 -5.91
C TRP A 36 39.29 -40.00 -6.66
N ILE A 37 38.94 -40.38 -7.89
CA ILE A 37 37.85 -39.76 -8.65
C ILE A 37 36.50 -39.94 -7.96
N PHE A 38 36.24 -41.10 -7.37
CA PHE A 38 35.00 -41.36 -6.64
C PHE A 38 34.87 -40.46 -5.40
N SER A 39 35.95 -40.29 -4.63
CA SER A 39 35.97 -39.39 -3.46
C SER A 39 35.71 -37.93 -3.84
N ILE A 40 36.26 -37.47 -4.95
CA ILE A 40 36.02 -36.09 -5.45
C ILE A 40 34.56 -35.91 -5.89
N LYS A 41 33.96 -36.93 -6.51
CA LYS A 41 32.55 -36.88 -6.91
C LYS A 41 31.61 -36.81 -5.71
N SER A 42 31.84 -37.59 -4.67
CA SER A 42 31.01 -37.54 -3.45
C SER A 42 31.08 -36.18 -2.76
N ASP A 43 32.26 -35.57 -2.68
CA ASP A 43 32.40 -34.22 -2.09
C ASP A 43 31.70 -33.15 -2.94
N MET A 44 31.76 -33.29 -4.28
CA MET A 44 31.07 -32.39 -5.20
C MET A 44 29.55 -32.51 -5.10
N ASP A 45 29.02 -33.74 -5.00
CA ASP A 45 27.57 -33.98 -4.86
C ASP A 45 27.02 -33.39 -3.56
N VAL A 46 27.76 -33.48 -2.46
CA VAL A 46 27.40 -32.87 -1.18
C VAL A 46 27.37 -31.34 -1.30
N LEU A 47 28.40 -30.72 -1.89
CA LEU A 47 28.45 -29.26 -2.09
C LEU A 47 27.36 -28.75 -3.03
N LEU A 48 27.04 -29.49 -4.09
CA LEU A 48 25.93 -29.16 -4.99
C LEU A 48 24.59 -29.25 -4.29
N THR A 49 24.39 -30.28 -3.46
CA THR A 49 23.17 -30.45 -2.67
C THR A 49 23.00 -29.30 -1.68
N GLU A 50 24.06 -28.95 -0.94
CA GLU A 50 24.05 -27.83 0.01
C GLU A 50 23.79 -26.49 -0.70
N LYS A 51 24.36 -26.29 -1.89
CA LYS A 51 24.11 -25.10 -2.68
C LYS A 51 22.64 -25.01 -3.12
N GLU A 52 22.05 -26.11 -3.58
CA GLU A 52 20.64 -26.13 -3.97
C GLU A 52 19.71 -25.91 -2.77
N THR A 53 20.01 -26.49 -1.59
CA THR A 53 19.20 -26.24 -0.39
C THR A 53 19.22 -24.78 0.02
N GLN A 54 20.39 -24.14 0.04
CA GLN A 54 20.52 -22.71 0.34
C GLN A 54 19.82 -21.82 -0.70
N ARG A 55 19.87 -22.21 -1.99
CA ARG A 55 19.13 -21.50 -3.05
C ARG A 55 17.62 -21.60 -2.83
N VAL A 56 17.11 -22.78 -2.53
CA VAL A 56 15.68 -23.02 -2.25
C VAL A 56 15.22 -22.22 -1.02
N GLU A 57 16.03 -22.17 0.03
CA GLU A 57 15.74 -21.39 1.23
C GLU A 57 15.59 -19.89 0.91
N LEU A 58 16.57 -19.30 0.21
CA LEU A 58 16.53 -17.89 -0.17
C LEU A 58 15.39 -17.57 -1.14
N GLN A 59 15.07 -18.50 -2.05
CA GLN A 59 13.90 -18.38 -2.92
C GLN A 59 12.61 -18.36 -2.11
N SER A 60 12.46 -19.27 -1.14
CA SER A 60 11.29 -19.31 -0.26
C SER A 60 11.15 -18.03 0.58
N GLU A 61 12.26 -17.46 1.05
CA GLU A 61 12.26 -16.22 1.81
C GLU A 61 11.84 -15.02 0.93
N LEU A 62 12.30 -14.97 -0.32
CA LEU A 62 11.85 -13.99 -1.31
C LEU A 62 10.35 -14.13 -1.61
N ASP A 63 9.88 -15.35 -1.86
CA ASP A 63 8.48 -15.63 -2.19
C ASP A 63 7.56 -15.24 -1.02
N SER A 64 7.96 -15.57 0.20
CA SER A 64 7.24 -15.16 1.42
C SER A 64 7.16 -13.63 1.54
N LEU A 65 8.27 -12.93 1.29
CA LEU A 65 8.31 -11.47 1.36
C LEU A 65 7.40 -10.83 0.30
N MET A 66 7.39 -11.38 -0.92
CA MET A 66 6.51 -10.90 -1.99
C MET A 66 5.05 -11.20 -1.70
N TYR A 67 4.74 -12.35 -1.12
CA TYR A 67 3.38 -12.69 -0.71
C TYR A 67 2.86 -11.72 0.36
N GLU A 68 3.65 -11.45 1.41
CA GLU A 68 3.30 -10.47 2.44
C GLU A 68 3.10 -9.07 1.85
N HIS A 69 3.99 -8.66 0.93
CA HIS A 69 3.89 -7.39 0.24
C HIS A 69 2.58 -7.26 -0.56
N GLU A 70 2.21 -8.28 -1.35
CA GLU A 70 0.95 -8.27 -2.11
C GLU A 70 -0.28 -8.29 -1.19
N MET A 71 -0.24 -9.04 -0.09
CA MET A 71 -1.33 -9.02 0.91
C MET A 71 -1.55 -7.60 1.44
N ILE A 72 -0.48 -6.93 1.86
CA ILE A 72 -0.52 -5.56 2.38
C ILE A 72 -1.04 -4.59 1.31
N LYS A 73 -0.55 -4.72 0.08
CA LYS A 73 -1.03 -3.92 -1.06
C LYS A 73 -2.55 -4.06 -1.25
N THR A 74 -3.07 -5.28 -1.15
CA THR A 74 -4.52 -5.52 -1.26
C THR A 74 -5.32 -4.95 -0.09
N GLU A 75 -4.78 -4.99 1.13
CA GLU A 75 -5.43 -4.42 2.32
C GLU A 75 -5.56 -2.90 2.22
N TYR A 76 -4.52 -2.22 1.72
CA TYR A 76 -4.50 -0.77 1.60
C TYR A 76 -5.13 -0.21 0.32
N GLY A 77 -5.49 -1.06 -0.66
CA GLY A 77 -6.31 -0.70 -1.82
C GLY A 77 -5.84 0.55 -2.56
N THR A 78 -6.72 1.55 -2.72
CA THR A 78 -6.45 2.81 -3.45
C THR A 78 -5.36 3.67 -2.80
N LEU A 79 -5.12 3.52 -1.49
CA LEU A 79 -4.00 4.20 -0.83
C LEU A 79 -2.67 3.66 -1.36
N SER A 80 -2.64 2.39 -1.78
CA SER A 80 -1.47 1.77 -2.38
C SER A 80 -1.12 2.31 -3.75
N ASP A 81 -2.10 2.77 -4.52
CA ASP A 81 -1.85 3.36 -5.83
C ASP A 81 -1.03 4.66 -5.73
N SER A 82 -1.18 5.39 -4.62
CA SER A 82 -0.40 6.61 -4.35
C SER A 82 1.10 6.34 -4.15
N LEU A 83 1.48 5.09 -3.85
CA LEU A 83 2.86 4.68 -3.60
C LEU A 83 3.42 3.73 -4.68
N TYR A 84 2.87 3.79 -5.90
CA TYR A 84 3.31 3.01 -7.07
C TYR A 84 4.84 2.95 -7.26
N LEU A 85 5.55 4.04 -6.99
CA LEU A 85 7.00 4.10 -7.11
C LEU A 85 7.71 3.08 -6.19
N LYS A 86 7.22 2.90 -4.96
CA LYS A 86 7.83 1.98 -3.98
C LYS A 86 7.51 0.53 -4.31
N ASP A 87 6.28 0.26 -4.72
CA ASP A 87 5.86 -1.05 -5.26
C ASP A 87 6.76 -1.45 -6.44
N SER A 88 6.98 -0.54 -7.39
CA SER A 88 7.87 -0.77 -8.53
C SER A 88 9.31 -1.08 -8.11
N ILE A 89 9.86 -0.35 -7.14
CA ILE A 89 11.20 -0.60 -6.61
C ILE A 89 11.27 -1.99 -5.96
N ILE A 90 10.28 -2.38 -5.16
CA ILE A 90 10.24 -3.68 -4.48
C ILE A 90 10.19 -4.80 -5.52
N GLN A 91 9.32 -4.70 -6.52
CA GLN A 91 9.22 -5.69 -7.60
C GLN A 91 10.51 -5.79 -8.41
N GLU A 92 11.16 -4.67 -8.72
CA GLU A 92 12.39 -4.70 -9.51
C GLU A 92 13.55 -5.33 -8.73
N ASN A 93 13.67 -5.02 -7.44
CA ASN A 93 14.65 -5.69 -6.57
C ASN A 93 14.35 -7.19 -6.46
N ALA A 94 13.08 -7.59 -6.34
CA ALA A 94 12.70 -9.00 -6.31
C ALA A 94 13.06 -9.73 -7.61
N ARG A 95 12.81 -9.11 -8.78
CA ARG A 95 13.23 -9.66 -10.08
C ARG A 95 14.74 -9.79 -10.19
N GLU A 96 15.49 -8.80 -9.72
CA GLU A 96 16.95 -8.86 -9.70
C GLU A 96 17.45 -10.01 -8.81
N ILE A 97 16.88 -10.18 -7.62
CA ILE A 97 17.22 -11.27 -6.69
C ILE A 97 16.91 -12.63 -7.32
N SER A 98 15.72 -12.80 -7.91
CA SER A 98 15.33 -14.04 -8.61
C SER A 98 16.28 -14.35 -9.77
N LYS A 99 16.64 -13.36 -10.59
CA LYS A 99 17.60 -13.55 -11.67
C LYS A 99 18.99 -13.95 -11.16
N LEU A 100 19.44 -13.37 -10.05
CA LEU A 100 20.72 -13.74 -9.41
C LEU A 100 20.66 -15.17 -8.86
N LEU A 101 19.56 -15.57 -8.23
CA LEU A 101 19.33 -16.94 -7.76
C LEU A 101 19.37 -17.96 -8.90
N ASP A 102 18.91 -17.59 -10.09
CA ASP A 102 18.86 -18.49 -11.26
C ASP A 102 20.14 -18.52 -12.11
N THR A 103 20.88 -17.40 -12.18
CA THR A 103 21.97 -17.25 -13.17
C THR A 103 23.36 -17.23 -12.53
N GLN A 104 23.53 -16.48 -11.44
CA GLN A 104 24.83 -16.23 -10.79
C GLN A 104 24.60 -16.23 -9.28
N TRP A 105 24.52 -17.43 -8.70
CA TRP A 105 24.29 -17.58 -7.27
C TRP A 105 25.56 -17.16 -6.50
N GLU A 106 25.48 -15.98 -5.88
CA GLU A 106 26.44 -15.47 -4.91
C GLU A 106 25.70 -15.35 -3.57
N TYR A 107 25.73 -16.39 -2.72
CA TYR A 107 24.94 -16.48 -1.48
C TYR A 107 24.90 -15.17 -0.67
N TYR A 108 26.06 -14.64 -0.30
CA TYR A 108 26.16 -13.45 0.54
C TYR A 108 25.60 -12.19 -0.13
N LYS A 109 25.74 -12.07 -1.45
CA LYS A 109 25.22 -10.95 -2.21
C LYS A 109 23.71 -11.00 -2.31
N VAL A 110 23.17 -12.19 -2.59
CA VAL A 110 21.72 -12.44 -2.62
C VAL A 110 21.12 -12.20 -1.24
N LYS A 111 21.69 -12.79 -0.18
CA LYS A 111 21.24 -12.58 1.20
C LYS A 111 21.25 -11.09 1.58
N ARG A 112 22.32 -10.36 1.25
CA ARG A 112 22.39 -8.91 1.52
C ARG A 112 21.32 -8.12 0.77
N LYS A 113 21.06 -8.45 -0.50
CA LYS A 113 19.99 -7.80 -1.28
C LYS A 113 18.61 -8.11 -0.71
N LEU A 114 18.40 -9.35 -0.28
CA LEU A 114 17.16 -9.79 0.36
C LEU A 114 16.93 -9.07 1.70
N ASP A 115 17.94 -8.98 2.56
CA ASP A 115 17.87 -8.22 3.82
C ASP A 115 17.55 -6.74 3.58
N LEU A 116 18.14 -6.15 2.53
CA LEU A 116 17.84 -4.77 2.14
C LEU A 116 16.39 -4.64 1.67
N LEU A 117 15.93 -5.56 0.81
CA LEU A 117 14.55 -5.59 0.32
C LEU A 117 13.57 -5.74 1.47
N GLN A 118 13.86 -6.60 2.45
CA GLN A 118 13.04 -6.76 3.64
C GLN A 118 12.93 -5.46 4.45
N ARG A 119 14.04 -4.74 4.65
CA ARG A 119 14.04 -3.44 5.35
C ARG A 119 13.25 -2.38 4.58
N VAL A 120 13.41 -2.34 3.26
CA VAL A 120 12.66 -1.42 2.39
C VAL A 120 11.17 -1.74 2.44
N SER A 121 10.80 -3.01 2.34
CA SER A 121 9.42 -3.48 2.45
C SER A 121 8.82 -3.09 3.81
N GLN A 122 9.47 -3.40 4.93
CA GLN A 122 9.00 -2.98 6.26
C GLN A 122 8.85 -1.46 6.39
N GLY A 123 9.78 -0.68 5.82
CA GLY A 123 9.68 0.78 5.79
C GLY A 123 8.50 1.26 4.95
N TYR A 124 8.18 0.56 3.87
CA TYR A 124 7.01 0.81 3.04
C TYR A 124 5.70 0.52 3.82
N VAL A 125 5.60 -0.62 4.49
CA VAL A 125 4.47 -0.98 5.35
C VAL A 125 4.20 0.10 6.40
N ARG A 126 5.21 0.53 7.16
CA ARG A 126 5.03 1.59 8.17
C ARG A 126 4.50 2.90 7.59
N GLN A 127 4.92 3.25 6.37
CA GLN A 127 4.44 4.44 5.71
C GLN A 127 2.99 4.29 5.26
N MET A 128 2.58 3.10 4.83
CA MET A 128 1.18 2.77 4.56
C MET A 128 0.31 2.86 5.79
N ASP A 129 0.73 2.24 6.90
CA ASP A 129 0.00 2.27 8.17
C ASP A 129 -0.24 3.71 8.62
N SER A 130 0.80 4.56 8.54
CA SER A 130 0.72 5.97 8.91
C SER A 130 -0.26 6.73 8.01
N LEU A 131 -0.17 6.54 6.69
CA LEU A 131 -1.06 7.21 5.75
C LEU A 131 -2.50 6.73 5.92
N TYR A 132 -2.72 5.44 6.15
CA TYR A 132 -4.04 4.85 6.37
C TYR A 132 -4.68 5.40 7.65
N THR A 133 -3.91 5.44 8.74
CA THR A 133 -4.37 6.00 10.01
C THR A 133 -4.76 7.46 9.85
N VAL A 134 -3.90 8.27 9.21
CA VAL A 134 -4.19 9.69 8.97
C VAL A 134 -5.41 9.85 8.05
N ASN A 135 -5.51 9.07 6.99
CA ASN A 135 -6.64 9.13 6.07
C ASN A 135 -7.97 8.77 6.76
N LYS A 136 -7.95 7.75 7.64
CA LYS A 136 -9.10 7.38 8.45
C LYS A 136 -9.54 8.52 9.36
N VAL A 137 -8.61 9.11 10.12
CA VAL A 137 -8.89 10.26 11.00
C VAL A 137 -9.46 11.43 10.20
N LEU A 138 -8.83 11.80 9.09
CA LEU A 138 -9.32 12.89 8.23
C LEU A 138 -10.71 12.60 7.65
N THR A 139 -11.01 11.34 7.35
CA THR A 139 -12.33 10.93 6.86
C THR A 139 -13.38 11.05 7.95
N GLU A 140 -13.06 10.63 9.18
CA GLU A 140 -13.92 10.78 10.35
C GLU A 140 -14.18 12.27 10.65
N GLU A 141 -13.13 13.09 10.70
CA GLU A 141 -13.25 14.55 10.86
C GLU A 141 -14.09 15.19 9.75
N ASN A 142 -13.93 14.74 8.50
CA ASN A 142 -14.73 15.26 7.39
C ASN A 142 -16.21 14.93 7.53
N ILE A 143 -16.55 13.75 8.06
CA ILE A 143 -17.93 13.35 8.32
C ILE A 143 -18.52 14.20 9.45
N GLU A 144 -17.79 14.37 10.55
CA GLU A 144 -18.20 15.19 11.70
C GLU A 144 -18.45 16.65 11.27
N ILE A 145 -17.49 17.28 10.60
CA ILE A 145 -17.63 18.66 10.11
C ILE A 145 -18.84 18.82 9.18
N ARG A 146 -19.12 17.83 8.33
CA ARG A 146 -20.30 17.88 7.45
C ARG A 146 -21.61 17.80 8.23
N GLN A 147 -21.64 17.01 9.31
CA GLN A 147 -22.81 16.92 10.19
C GLN A 147 -23.03 18.24 10.93
N ASP A 148 -21.99 18.80 11.55
CA ASP A 148 -22.05 20.07 12.25
C ASP A 148 -22.49 21.21 11.32
N LEU A 149 -21.95 21.23 10.10
CA LEU A 149 -22.30 22.23 9.10
C LEU A 149 -23.77 22.12 8.67
N GLN A 150 -24.30 20.90 8.56
CA GLN A 150 -25.71 20.68 8.26
C GLN A 150 -26.62 21.12 9.42
N GLU A 151 -26.21 20.86 10.66
CA GLU A 151 -26.94 21.31 11.86
C GLU A 151 -26.98 22.84 11.93
N VAL A 152 -25.84 23.51 11.80
CA VAL A 152 -25.72 24.97 11.81
C VAL A 152 -26.52 25.61 10.66
N GLN A 153 -26.54 25.00 9.48
CA GLN A 153 -27.37 25.46 8.37
C GLN A 153 -28.86 25.37 8.72
N THR A 154 -29.30 24.25 9.30
CA THR A 154 -30.69 24.04 9.71
C THR A 154 -31.10 25.05 10.80
N GLU A 155 -30.24 25.29 11.79
CA GLU A 155 -30.46 26.29 12.83
C GLU A 155 -30.55 27.70 12.24
N ASN A 156 -29.63 28.08 11.35
CA ASN A 156 -29.68 29.38 10.68
C ASN A 156 -30.97 29.58 9.88
N GLU A 157 -31.45 28.55 9.17
CA GLU A 157 -32.72 28.62 8.47
C GLU A 157 -33.89 28.81 9.44
N MET A 158 -33.91 28.13 10.58
CA MET A 158 -34.93 28.33 11.62
C MET A 158 -34.89 29.75 12.19
N ILE A 159 -33.71 30.22 12.60
CA ILE A 159 -33.53 31.59 13.12
C ILE A 159 -33.96 32.63 12.09
N THR A 160 -33.67 32.40 10.81
CA THR A 160 -34.06 33.30 9.72
C THR A 160 -35.58 33.34 9.58
N ARG A 161 -36.26 32.18 9.59
CA ARG A 161 -37.73 32.11 9.56
C ARG A 161 -38.36 32.78 10.79
N ASP A 162 -37.85 32.50 11.98
CA ASP A 162 -38.34 33.11 13.22
C ASP A 162 -38.18 34.63 13.19
N LYS A 163 -37.03 35.12 12.67
CA LYS A 163 -36.78 36.55 12.51
C LYS A 163 -37.73 37.19 11.50
N GLU A 164 -38.01 36.52 10.38
CA GLU A 164 -39.01 36.98 9.40
C GLU A 164 -40.40 37.07 10.03
N GLU A 165 -40.83 36.03 10.75
CA GLU A 165 -42.12 35.98 11.45
C GLU A 165 -42.24 37.07 12.53
N LEU A 166 -41.18 37.28 13.33
CA LEU A 166 -41.16 38.34 14.34
C LEU A 166 -41.22 39.72 13.68
N ASN A 167 -40.52 39.93 12.57
CA ASN A 167 -40.52 41.20 11.87
C ASN A 167 -41.91 41.53 11.28
N GLU A 168 -42.61 40.53 10.72
CA GLU A 168 -43.99 40.69 10.29
C GLU A 168 -44.93 41.06 11.45
N LYS A 169 -44.80 40.40 12.61
CA LYS A 169 -45.60 40.73 13.80
C LYS A 169 -45.33 42.13 14.32
N VAL A 170 -44.07 42.57 14.34
CA VAL A 170 -43.68 43.93 14.74
C VAL A 170 -44.28 44.97 13.80
N GLU A 171 -44.25 44.72 12.49
CA GLU A 171 -44.86 45.60 11.50
C GLU A 171 -46.38 45.70 11.70
N GLN A 172 -47.07 44.57 11.87
CA GLN A 172 -48.51 44.55 12.16
C GLN A 172 -48.85 45.30 13.46
N ALA A 173 -48.05 45.12 14.52
CA ALA A 173 -48.25 45.81 15.79
C ALA A 173 -48.03 47.33 15.66
N SER A 174 -47.03 47.76 14.89
CA SER A 174 -46.77 49.17 14.58
C SER A 174 -47.96 49.82 13.87
N ILE A 175 -48.50 49.14 12.85
CA ILE A 175 -49.71 49.59 12.15
C ILE A 175 -50.90 49.70 13.12
N LEU A 176 -51.14 48.70 13.97
CA LEU A 176 -52.23 48.73 14.96
C LEU A 176 -52.07 49.86 15.99
N GLN A 177 -50.84 50.16 16.40
CA GLN A 177 -50.56 51.26 17.31
C GLN A 177 -50.91 52.62 16.68
N ILE A 178 -50.64 52.81 15.39
CA ILE A 178 -51.05 54.01 14.63
C ILE A 178 -52.58 54.09 14.55
N TYR A 179 -53.30 52.99 14.32
CA TYR A 179 -54.77 53.00 14.31
C TYR A 179 -55.39 53.37 15.66
N ASN A 180 -54.72 53.08 16.77
CA ASN A 180 -55.15 53.49 18.11
C ASN A 180 -54.74 54.94 18.47
N MET A 181 -54.04 55.67 17.59
CA MET A 181 -53.79 57.09 17.80
C MET A 181 -55.04 57.91 17.47
N THR A 182 -55.54 58.65 18.45
CA THR A 182 -56.60 59.64 18.26
C THR A 182 -55.95 61.00 18.04
N ALA A 183 -56.07 61.55 16.82
CA ALA A 183 -55.55 62.88 16.49
C ALA A 183 -56.59 63.94 16.90
N ALA A 184 -56.22 64.85 17.80
CA ALA A 184 -57.07 65.95 18.24
C ALA A 184 -56.56 67.27 17.67
N GLY A 185 -57.41 67.99 16.93
CA GLY A 185 -57.04 69.29 16.38
C GLY A 185 -56.88 70.34 17.49
N VAL A 186 -55.78 71.09 17.47
CA VAL A 186 -55.49 72.16 18.43
C VAL A 186 -55.56 73.51 17.74
N ARG A 187 -56.22 74.47 18.39
CA ARG A 187 -56.26 75.88 17.99
C ARG A 187 -55.42 76.72 18.94
N ASP A 188 -54.53 77.54 18.38
CA ASP A 188 -53.74 78.50 19.14
C ASP A 188 -54.56 79.78 19.32
N ARG A 189 -54.74 80.25 20.56
CA ARG A 189 -55.51 81.47 20.84
C ARG A 189 -54.66 82.73 20.95
N GLY A 190 -53.35 82.64 20.73
CA GLY A 190 -52.42 83.73 20.98
C GLY A 190 -52.25 83.99 22.48
N SER A 191 -51.04 84.32 22.92
CA SER A 191 -50.57 84.26 24.32
C SER A 191 -50.12 82.86 24.80
N GLY A 192 -49.84 81.94 23.88
CA GLY A 192 -49.29 80.62 24.20
C GLY A 192 -50.28 79.64 24.81
N LYS A 193 -51.59 79.92 24.69
CA LYS A 193 -52.66 79.04 25.19
C LYS A 193 -53.24 78.23 24.05
N GLU A 194 -53.07 76.92 24.14
CA GLU A 194 -53.59 75.93 23.19
C GLU A 194 -54.94 75.37 23.66
N LYS A 195 -55.88 75.13 22.75
CA LYS A 195 -57.19 74.54 23.05
C LYS A 195 -57.62 73.53 21.98
N GLU A 196 -58.02 72.34 22.39
CA GLU A 196 -58.61 71.31 21.51
C GLU A 196 -59.89 71.81 20.82
N THR A 197 -60.07 71.46 19.54
CA THR A 197 -61.24 71.80 18.75
C THR A 197 -61.52 70.77 17.64
N ASP A 198 -62.79 70.41 17.47
CA ASP A 198 -63.22 69.45 16.43
C ASP A 198 -63.63 70.11 15.10
N LYS A 199 -63.48 71.44 14.98
CA LYS A 199 -63.92 72.20 13.79
C LYS A 199 -62.75 72.38 12.82
N ALA A 200 -62.80 71.69 11.67
CA ALA A 200 -61.75 71.72 10.65
C ALA A 200 -61.29 73.12 10.22
N SER A 201 -62.20 74.10 10.12
CA SER A 201 -61.85 75.49 9.75
C SER A 201 -61.12 76.29 10.84
N ARG A 202 -60.95 75.72 12.04
CA ARG A 202 -60.42 76.39 13.22
C ARG A 202 -59.18 75.74 13.81
N VAL A 203 -58.76 74.59 13.26
CA VAL A 203 -57.56 73.86 13.67
C VAL A 203 -56.34 74.55 13.09
N ASP A 204 -55.34 74.80 13.94
CA ASP A 204 -54.05 75.37 13.51
C ASP A 204 -52.94 74.30 13.51
N LYS A 205 -53.08 73.23 14.33
CA LYS A 205 -52.14 72.09 14.44
C LYS A 205 -52.91 70.79 14.74
N ILE A 206 -52.37 69.63 14.34
CA ILE A 206 -52.87 68.28 14.65
C ILE A 206 -51.84 67.55 15.51
#